data_AF-A0A379SSM4-F1
#
_entry.id   AF-A0A379SSM4-F1
#
_cell.length_a   1.000
_cell.length_b   1.000
_cell.length_c   1.000
_cell.angle_alpha   90.00
_cell.angle_beta   90.00
_cell.angle_gamma   90.00
#
_symmetry.space_group_name_H-M   'P 1'
#
loop_
_entity.id
_entity.type
_entity.pdbx_description
1 polymer ?
#
loop_
_entity_poly.entity_id
_entity_poly.type
_entity_poly.pdbx_seq_one_letter_code
_entity_poly.pdbx_strand_id
1 'polypeptide(L)'
;MAKDSRIIDSMIHAAHNGKKVTVVVELQARFDEEANIHWAKRLTEAGVHVIFSAPGLKIHAKLFLISRREGYDVVRYAHIGTGNFNEKTARLYTDYSLLTADARITNEVRRVFNFIENPYRPVTFDYLMVSPQNSRRLLYEMIDREIANAQQGLPSGITLKLNNLVDKGLVDRLYAASGSGVQVNLLVRGMCSLIPQLEGISDNIRAISIVDRYLEHDRVYIFVNGGDKQVWLSSADWMTRNIDYRIEVATPILDPRLKQQVLDIIDILFSDTVKARFIDKELSNRYVPRGNRRKVQAQLAIYDYIKSLEQPD
;
A
#
# COMPACT_ATOMS: atom_id res chain seq x y z
N MET A 1 9.89 14.81 -4.58
CA MET A 1 10.79 14.61 -3.41
C MET A 1 10.79 15.89 -2.56
N ALA A 2 11.41 15.93 -1.37
CA ALA A 2 11.60 17.19 -0.65
C ALA A 2 12.62 18.10 -1.38
N LYS A 3 12.52 19.43 -1.24
CA LYS A 3 13.36 20.42 -1.96
C LYS A 3 14.88 20.27 -1.72
N ASP A 4 15.29 19.64 -0.63
CA ASP A 4 16.68 19.25 -0.32
C ASP A 4 16.67 17.85 0.30
N SER A 5 16.47 16.82 -0.52
CA SER A 5 16.30 15.46 0.00
C SER A 5 17.64 14.87 0.46
N ARG A 6 17.77 14.61 1.76
CA ARG A 6 18.96 13.92 2.34
C ARG A 6 19.22 12.55 1.73
N ILE A 7 18.19 11.94 1.12
CA ILE A 7 18.33 10.68 0.39
C ILE A 7 19.18 10.87 -0.86
N ILE A 8 18.98 11.97 -1.60
CA ILE A 8 19.79 12.23 -2.80
C ILE A 8 21.25 12.44 -2.42
N ASP A 9 21.53 13.22 -1.38
CA ASP A 9 22.91 13.41 -0.90
C ASP A 9 23.52 12.08 -0.45
N SER A 10 22.74 11.21 0.19
CA SER A 10 23.18 9.86 0.56
C SER A 10 23.51 8.99 -0.66
N MET A 11 22.75 9.11 -1.75
CA MET A 11 23.03 8.39 -3.00
C MET A 11 24.31 8.90 -3.68
N ILE A 12 24.53 10.22 -3.66
CA ILE A 12 25.77 10.84 -4.15
C ILE A 12 26.97 10.34 -3.34
N HIS A 13 26.89 10.37 -2.01
CA HIS A 13 27.93 9.83 -1.15
C HIS A 13 28.19 8.34 -1.38
N ALA A 14 27.14 7.54 -1.62
CA ALA A 14 27.31 6.13 -1.94
C ALA A 14 28.08 5.93 -3.26
N ALA A 15 27.79 6.73 -4.29
CA ALA A 15 28.53 6.69 -5.56
C ALA A 15 30.00 7.09 -5.38
N HIS A 16 30.28 8.18 -4.65
CA HIS A 16 31.64 8.60 -4.33
C HIS A 16 32.43 7.54 -3.54
N ASN A 17 31.74 6.74 -2.71
CA ASN A 17 32.32 5.62 -1.98
C ASN A 17 32.40 4.32 -2.82
N GLY A 18 32.25 4.40 -4.14
CA GLY A 18 32.42 3.29 -5.07
C GLY A 18 31.28 2.28 -5.08
N LYS A 19 30.10 2.61 -4.53
CA LYS A 19 28.93 1.74 -4.63
C LYS A 19 28.30 1.90 -6.01
N LYS A 20 27.79 0.80 -6.58
CA LYS A 20 26.93 0.87 -7.77
C LYS A 20 25.56 1.39 -7.34
N VAL A 21 25.30 2.67 -7.60
CA VAL A 21 24.04 3.32 -7.26
C VAL A 21 23.19 3.45 -8.50
N THR A 22 21.92 3.05 -8.40
CA THR A 22 20.92 3.25 -9.45
C THR A 22 19.73 3.98 -8.84
N VAL A 23 19.31 5.08 -9.47
CA VAL A 23 18.18 5.88 -9.02
C VAL A 23 17.18 6.00 -10.16
N VAL A 24 15.94 5.62 -9.87
CA VAL A 24 14.82 5.80 -10.78
C VAL A 24 14.18 7.16 -10.50
N VAL A 25 14.14 8.04 -11.49
CA VAL A 25 13.55 9.38 -11.39
C VAL A 25 12.35 9.48 -12.33
N GLU A 26 11.20 9.86 -11.77
CA GLU A 26 10.03 10.19 -12.58
C GLU A 26 10.05 11.67 -12.97
N LEU A 27 10.24 11.96 -14.25
CA LEU A 27 10.20 13.33 -14.77
C LEU A 27 8.77 13.89 -14.85
N GLN A 28 7.76 13.03 -15.04
CA GLN A 28 6.38 13.45 -15.38
C GLN A 28 5.49 13.81 -14.16
N ALA A 29 6.10 14.18 -13.03
CA ALA A 29 5.38 14.69 -11.88
C ALA A 29 5.02 16.17 -12.12
N ARG A 30 3.73 16.45 -12.41
CA ARG A 30 3.23 17.83 -12.59
C ARG A 30 3.68 18.68 -11.40
N PHE A 31 4.24 19.86 -11.68
CA PHE A 31 4.80 20.84 -10.73
C PHE A 31 6.21 20.56 -10.16
N ASP A 32 6.80 19.37 -10.37
CA ASP A 32 8.15 18.99 -9.87
C ASP A 32 9.16 18.72 -11.01
N GLU A 33 8.79 18.92 -12.28
CA GLU A 33 9.58 18.59 -13.47
C GLU A 33 10.99 19.21 -13.45
N GLU A 34 11.10 20.52 -13.25
CA GLU A 34 12.39 21.23 -13.22
C GLU A 34 13.30 20.73 -12.07
N ALA A 35 12.71 20.46 -10.90
CA ALA A 35 13.45 19.93 -9.76
C ALA A 35 13.99 18.53 -10.04
N ASN A 36 13.19 17.65 -10.64
CA ASN A 36 13.61 16.28 -10.96
C ASN A 36 14.69 16.25 -12.06
N ILE A 37 14.63 17.16 -13.04
CA ILE A 37 15.70 17.34 -14.05
C ILE A 37 17.00 17.78 -13.37
N HIS A 38 16.94 18.75 -12.46
CA HIS A 38 18.11 19.21 -11.71
C HIS A 38 18.74 18.08 -10.88
N TRP A 39 17.93 17.30 -10.18
CA TRP A 39 18.40 16.14 -9.41
C TRP A 39 19.07 15.09 -10.30
N ALA A 40 18.48 14.78 -11.46
CA ALA A 40 19.06 13.82 -12.39
C ALA A 40 20.44 14.25 -12.87
N LYS A 41 20.65 15.54 -13.15
CA LYS A 41 21.96 16.09 -13.52
C LYS A 41 22.98 15.89 -12.38
N ARG A 42 22.66 16.32 -11.15
CA ARG A 42 23.54 16.16 -9.97
C ARG A 42 23.91 14.70 -9.70
N LEU A 43 22.94 13.79 -9.81
CA LEU A 43 23.16 12.35 -9.62
C LEU A 43 24.10 11.78 -10.68
N THR A 44 23.87 12.12 -11.95
CA THR A 44 24.68 11.62 -13.08
C THR A 44 26.12 12.12 -12.97
N GLU A 45 26.33 13.40 -12.62
CA GLU A 45 27.65 13.99 -12.39
C GLU A 45 28.43 13.28 -11.26
N ALA A 46 27.73 12.77 -10.24
CA ALA A 46 28.31 11.99 -9.15
C ALA A 46 28.58 10.50 -9.49
N GLY A 47 28.28 10.05 -10.71
CA GLY A 47 28.47 8.66 -11.15
C GLY A 47 27.30 7.72 -10.81
N VAL A 48 26.13 8.26 -10.45
CA VAL A 48 24.92 7.46 -10.24
C VAL A 48 24.29 7.09 -11.58
N HIS A 49 23.87 5.83 -11.74
CA HIS A 49 23.09 5.40 -12.91
C HIS A 49 21.63 5.86 -12.76
N VAL A 50 21.25 6.90 -13.50
CA VAL A 50 19.89 7.46 -13.46
C VAL A 50 19.02 6.80 -14.54
N ILE A 51 17.89 6.25 -14.12
CA ILE A 51 16.87 5.69 -15.01
C ILE A 51 15.65 6.60 -15.01
N PHE A 52 15.18 6.98 -16.19
CA PHE A 52 13.95 7.75 -16.34
C PHE A 52 12.76 6.82 -16.62
N SER A 53 11.61 7.12 -16.02
CA SER A 53 10.36 6.42 -16.33
C SER A 53 9.96 6.62 -17.79
N ALA A 54 9.53 5.55 -18.46
CA ALA A 54 8.99 5.64 -19.82
C ALA A 54 7.79 6.60 -19.89
N PRO A 55 7.59 7.33 -21.01
CA PRO A 55 6.43 8.21 -21.18
C PRO A 55 5.10 7.48 -20.93
N GLY A 56 4.27 8.02 -20.04
CA GLY A 56 2.95 7.44 -19.74
C GLY A 56 2.96 6.36 -18.65
N LEU A 57 4.12 5.92 -18.17
CA LEU A 57 4.21 4.91 -17.09
C LEU A 57 4.75 5.54 -15.81
N LYS A 58 3.84 5.99 -14.94
CA LYS A 58 4.22 6.63 -13.67
C LYS A 58 4.64 5.62 -12.61
N ILE A 59 5.66 5.94 -11.84
CA ILE A 59 6.21 5.09 -10.79
C ILE A 59 5.78 5.63 -9.44
N HIS A 60 4.81 4.94 -8.86
CA HIS A 60 4.25 5.29 -7.56
C HIS A 60 4.61 4.26 -6.49
N ALA A 61 5.31 3.17 -6.82
CA ALA A 61 5.96 2.30 -5.84
C ALA A 61 7.07 3.03 -5.08
N LYS A 62 7.27 2.68 -3.79
CA LYS A 62 8.32 3.27 -2.94
C LYS A 62 9.25 2.23 -2.39
N LEU A 63 10.30 2.01 -3.16
CA LEU A 63 11.24 0.94 -2.97
C LEU A 63 12.65 1.48 -2.83
N PHE A 64 13.44 0.81 -2.01
CA PHE A 64 14.89 0.79 -2.18
C PHE A 64 15.40 -0.63 -1.96
N LEU A 65 16.55 -0.93 -2.56
CA LEU A 65 17.21 -2.22 -2.43
C LEU A 65 18.70 -1.99 -2.19
N ILE A 66 19.22 -2.56 -1.09
CA ILE A 66 20.63 -2.53 -0.74
C ILE A 66 21.17 -3.94 -0.89
N SER A 67 22.25 -4.10 -1.65
CA SER A 67 23.01 -5.35 -1.69
C SER A 67 24.31 -5.16 -0.93
N ARG A 68 24.56 -5.99 0.07
CA ARG A 68 25.76 -5.94 0.93
C ARG A 68 26.42 -7.31 0.94
N ARG A 69 27.74 -7.34 0.90
CA ARG A 69 28.51 -8.57 1.11
C ARG A 69 28.60 -8.86 2.61
N GLU A 70 28.20 -10.06 3.01
CA GLU A 70 28.27 -10.56 4.39
C GLU A 70 28.98 -11.92 4.34
N GLY A 71 30.26 -11.93 4.73
CA GLY A 71 31.14 -13.08 4.50
C GLY A 71 31.32 -13.37 3.01
N TYR A 72 30.90 -14.57 2.59
CA TYR A 72 30.98 -15.02 1.20
C TYR A 72 29.73 -14.68 0.38
N ASP A 73 28.63 -14.34 1.04
CA ASP A 73 27.33 -14.15 0.39
C ASP A 73 27.00 -12.68 0.12
N VAL A 74 26.13 -12.46 -0.85
CA VAL A 74 25.52 -11.15 -1.10
C VAL A 74 24.10 -11.17 -0.54
N VAL A 75 23.92 -10.52 0.61
CA VAL A 75 22.63 -10.35 1.27
C VAL A 75 21.95 -9.09 0.76
N ARG A 76 20.64 -9.16 0.57
CA ARG A 76 19.82 -8.03 0.12
C ARG A 76 18.90 -7.56 1.22
N TYR A 77 18.77 -6.24 1.33
CA TYR A 77 17.84 -5.57 2.22
C TYR A 77 16.92 -4.70 1.38
N ALA A 78 15.63 -4.91 1.49
CA ALA A 78 14.63 -4.18 0.74
C ALA A 78 13.77 -3.33 1.67
N HIS A 79 13.38 -2.17 1.16
CA HIS A 79 12.30 -1.36 1.71
C HIS A 79 11.11 -1.39 0.78
N ILE A 80 9.92 -1.53 1.35
CA ILE A 80 8.64 -1.38 0.64
C ILE A 80 7.76 -0.44 1.47
N GLY A 81 7.41 0.71 0.91
CA GLY A 81 6.58 1.72 1.57
C GLY A 81 5.24 1.93 0.88
N THR A 82 4.22 2.25 1.68
CA THR A 82 2.91 2.72 1.18
C THR A 82 2.96 4.20 0.76
N GLY A 83 3.90 4.95 1.33
CA GLY A 83 4.11 6.39 1.18
C GLY A 83 5.45 6.78 0.57
N ASN A 84 5.55 8.04 0.16
CA ASN A 84 6.77 8.59 -0.44
C ASN A 84 7.88 8.86 0.60
N PHE A 85 9.12 8.91 0.12
CA PHE A 85 10.29 9.19 0.96
C PHE A 85 10.44 10.68 1.33
N ASN A 86 9.35 11.44 1.42
CA ASN A 86 9.41 12.85 1.75
C ASN A 86 9.30 13.04 3.27
N GLU A 87 10.36 13.60 3.85
CA GLU A 87 10.51 13.78 5.30
C GLU A 87 9.45 14.71 5.90
N LYS A 88 8.87 15.61 5.10
CA LYS A 88 7.80 16.51 5.54
C LYS A 88 6.47 15.79 5.60
N THR A 89 6.12 15.04 4.56
CA THR A 89 4.84 14.30 4.50
C THR A 89 4.81 13.15 5.50
N ALA A 90 5.96 12.53 5.80
CA ALA A 90 6.07 11.50 6.84
C ALA A 90 5.59 11.96 8.24
N ARG A 91 5.52 13.27 8.52
CA ARG A 91 5.01 13.82 9.79
C ARG A 91 3.50 14.12 9.77
N LEU A 92 2.91 14.13 8.58
CA LEU A 92 1.52 14.51 8.36
C LEU A 92 0.67 13.32 7.92
N TYR A 93 1.28 12.33 7.25
CA TYR A 93 0.62 11.20 6.62
C TYR A 93 0.88 9.95 7.47
N THR A 94 -0.08 9.03 7.49
CA THR A 94 0.13 7.69 8.03
C THR A 94 0.64 6.79 6.92
N ASP A 95 1.80 6.18 7.10
CA ASP A 95 2.41 5.28 6.11
C ASP A 95 3.16 4.15 6.78
N TYR A 96 3.11 2.96 6.19
CA TYR A 96 3.95 1.84 6.59
C TYR A 96 5.27 1.82 5.81
N SER A 97 6.30 1.32 6.47
CA SER A 97 7.63 1.08 5.92
C SER A 97 8.07 -0.32 6.33
N LEU A 98 8.06 -1.27 5.39
CA LEU A 98 8.58 -2.62 5.62
C LEU A 98 10.05 -2.65 5.27
N LEU A 99 10.91 -2.95 6.24
CA LEU A 99 12.31 -3.31 6.04
C LEU A 99 12.46 -4.82 6.17
N THR A 100 13.08 -5.47 5.19
CA THR A 100 13.22 -6.93 5.18
C THR A 100 14.50 -7.40 4.49
N ALA A 101 15.07 -8.48 5.01
CA ALA A 101 16.13 -9.26 4.37
C ALA A 101 15.62 -10.61 3.80
N ASP A 102 14.30 -10.85 3.85
CA ASP A 102 13.71 -12.10 3.36
C ASP A 102 13.95 -12.27 1.86
N ALA A 103 14.64 -13.34 1.48
CA ALA A 103 15.00 -13.63 0.09
C ALA A 103 13.78 -13.72 -0.84
N ARG A 104 12.61 -14.15 -0.32
CA ARG A 104 11.37 -14.24 -1.10
C ARG A 104 10.96 -12.86 -1.61
N ILE A 105 10.99 -11.85 -0.73
CA ILE A 105 10.61 -10.47 -1.06
C ILE A 105 11.75 -9.70 -1.73
N THR A 106 12.98 -9.80 -1.23
CA THR A 106 14.10 -9.01 -1.75
C THR A 106 14.47 -9.37 -3.20
N ASN A 107 14.30 -10.64 -3.60
CA ASN A 107 14.47 -11.05 -4.99
C ASN A 107 13.38 -10.47 -5.91
N GLU A 108 12.15 -10.34 -5.42
CA GLU A 108 11.06 -9.74 -6.18
C GLU A 108 11.23 -8.22 -6.30
N VAL A 109 11.67 -7.53 -5.24
CA VAL A 109 11.99 -6.09 -5.31
C VAL A 109 13.10 -5.85 -6.33
N ARG A 110 14.11 -6.73 -6.39
CA ARG A 110 15.12 -6.69 -7.47
C ARG A 110 14.49 -6.85 -8.85
N ARG A 111 13.54 -7.78 -9.01
CA ARG A 111 12.79 -7.95 -10.27
C ARG A 111 12.00 -6.69 -10.64
N VAL A 112 11.43 -5.97 -9.68
CA VAL A 112 10.74 -4.69 -9.94
C VAL A 112 11.72 -3.65 -10.52
N PHE A 113 12.93 -3.50 -9.96
CA PHE A 113 13.93 -2.59 -10.53
C PHE A 113 14.35 -3.00 -11.95
N ASN A 114 14.55 -4.30 -12.20
CA ASN A 114 14.86 -4.79 -13.55
C ASN A 114 13.69 -4.56 -14.53
N PHE A 115 12.45 -4.70 -14.05
CA PHE A 115 11.24 -4.43 -14.84
C PHE A 115 11.13 -2.94 -15.20
N ILE A 116 11.46 -2.04 -14.27
CA ILE A 116 11.50 -0.59 -14.54
C ILE A 116 12.58 -0.27 -15.60
N GLU A 117 13.76 -0.89 -15.48
CA GLU A 117 14.87 -0.68 -16.42
C GLU A 117 14.58 -1.24 -17.81
N ASN A 118 13.87 -2.38 -17.89
CA ASN A 118 13.53 -3.04 -19.15
C ASN A 118 12.11 -3.63 -19.13
N PRO A 119 11.08 -2.80 -19.34
CA PRO A 119 9.68 -3.22 -19.21
C PRO A 119 9.21 -4.15 -20.33
N TYR A 120 9.98 -4.29 -21.42
CA TYR A 120 9.63 -5.16 -22.54
C TYR A 120 9.95 -6.64 -22.28
N ARG A 121 10.73 -6.95 -21.25
CA ARG A 121 11.01 -8.34 -20.87
C ARG A 121 9.85 -8.92 -20.06
N PRO A 122 9.39 -10.15 -20.37
CA PRO A 122 8.39 -10.81 -19.55
C PRO A 122 8.92 -11.00 -18.13
N VAL A 123 8.10 -10.62 -17.15
CA VAL A 123 8.42 -10.74 -15.73
C VAL A 123 7.22 -11.33 -14.99
N THR A 124 7.50 -12.20 -14.02
CA THR A 124 6.50 -12.74 -13.10
C THR A 124 6.90 -12.43 -11.66
N PHE A 125 5.88 -12.37 -10.82
CA PHE A 125 6.00 -12.13 -9.38
C PHE A 125 5.10 -13.13 -8.68
N ASP A 126 5.70 -13.88 -7.75
CA ASP A 126 5.06 -14.93 -6.96
C ASP A 126 4.52 -14.37 -5.64
N TYR A 127 5.13 -13.30 -5.13
CA TYR A 127 4.78 -12.69 -3.85
C TYR A 127 4.23 -11.27 -3.99
N LEU A 128 4.91 -10.40 -4.73
CA LEU A 128 4.52 -9.01 -4.90
C LEU A 128 3.37 -8.87 -5.90
N MET A 129 2.43 -8.01 -5.53
CA MET A 129 1.48 -7.46 -6.48
C MET A 129 2.14 -6.25 -7.13
N VAL A 130 2.31 -6.28 -8.45
CA VAL A 130 3.00 -5.24 -9.24
C VAL A 130 2.06 -4.78 -10.34
N SER A 131 1.68 -3.51 -10.30
CA SER A 131 0.92 -2.90 -11.40
C SER A 131 1.88 -2.48 -12.53
N PRO A 132 1.44 -2.52 -13.80
CA PRO A 132 0.20 -3.13 -14.29
C PRO A 132 0.32 -4.63 -14.62
N GLN A 133 1.35 -5.30 -14.10
CA GLN A 133 1.72 -6.65 -14.50
C GLN A 133 0.74 -7.74 -14.02
N ASN A 134 0.36 -7.73 -12.75
CA ASN A 134 -0.45 -8.79 -12.16
C ASN A 134 -1.57 -8.30 -11.23
N SER A 135 -1.66 -7.00 -10.95
CA SER A 135 -2.57 -6.45 -9.92
C SER A 135 -4.03 -6.83 -10.10
N ARG A 136 -4.60 -6.59 -11.28
CA ARG A 136 -6.02 -6.91 -11.55
C ARG A 136 -6.29 -8.41 -11.38
N ARG A 137 -5.43 -9.24 -11.96
CA ARG A 137 -5.53 -10.70 -11.89
C ARG A 137 -5.48 -11.18 -10.43
N LEU A 138 -4.46 -10.78 -9.68
CA LEU A 138 -4.29 -11.20 -8.29
C LEU A 138 -5.43 -10.72 -7.38
N LEU A 139 -5.88 -9.47 -7.54
CA LEU A 139 -7.03 -8.95 -6.78
C LEU A 139 -8.31 -9.74 -7.09
N TYR A 140 -8.57 -10.03 -8.36
CA TYR A 140 -9.74 -10.84 -8.74
C TYR A 140 -9.63 -12.25 -8.17
N GLU A 141 -8.48 -12.91 -8.30
CA GLU A 141 -8.25 -14.25 -7.74
C GLU A 141 -8.47 -14.29 -6.22
N MET A 142 -8.04 -13.27 -5.48
CA MET A 142 -8.25 -13.19 -4.02
C MET A 142 -9.72 -12.97 -3.67
N ILE A 143 -10.43 -12.07 -4.36
CA ILE A 143 -11.87 -11.84 -4.13
C ILE A 143 -12.68 -13.09 -4.50
N ASP A 144 -12.39 -13.69 -5.64
CA ASP A 144 -13.07 -14.88 -6.15
C ASP A 144 -12.84 -16.09 -5.21
N ARG A 145 -11.68 -16.15 -4.54
CA ARG A 145 -11.43 -17.15 -3.48
C ARG A 145 -12.31 -16.93 -2.25
N GLU A 146 -12.48 -15.69 -1.79
CA GLU A 146 -13.41 -15.41 -0.68
C GLU A 146 -14.85 -15.75 -1.04
N ILE A 147 -15.26 -15.46 -2.28
CA ILE A 147 -16.58 -15.86 -2.82
C ILE A 147 -16.74 -17.39 -2.75
N ALA A 148 -15.77 -18.14 -3.27
CA ALA A 148 -15.82 -19.59 -3.28
C ALA A 148 -15.88 -20.16 -1.85
N ASN A 149 -15.12 -19.58 -0.91
CA ASN A 149 -15.17 -19.96 0.50
C ASN A 149 -16.55 -19.70 1.12
N ALA A 150 -17.15 -18.53 0.89
CA ALA A 150 -18.47 -18.19 1.41
C ALA A 150 -19.56 -19.15 0.91
N GLN A 151 -19.55 -19.48 -0.38
CA GLN A 151 -20.49 -20.41 -1.01
C GLN A 151 -20.36 -21.84 -0.46
N GLN A 152 -19.18 -22.20 0.04
CA GLN A 152 -18.92 -23.49 0.70
C GLN A 152 -19.15 -23.44 2.23
N GLY A 153 -19.60 -22.30 2.77
CA GLY A 153 -19.78 -22.13 4.22
C GLY A 153 -18.47 -22.02 5.01
N LEU A 154 -17.33 -21.80 4.34
CA LEU A 154 -16.03 -21.60 4.96
C LEU A 154 -15.86 -20.14 5.43
N PRO A 155 -14.99 -19.88 6.43
CA PRO A 155 -14.66 -18.52 6.84
C PRO A 155 -14.18 -17.68 5.66
N SER A 156 -14.87 -16.57 5.41
CA SER A 156 -14.58 -15.64 4.32
C SER A 156 -14.74 -14.20 4.78
N GLY A 157 -14.02 -13.30 4.12
CA GLY A 157 -14.10 -11.88 4.41
C GLY A 157 -13.02 -11.07 3.70
N ILE A 158 -13.37 -9.82 3.40
CA ILE A 158 -12.51 -8.85 2.74
C ILE A 158 -12.48 -7.60 3.60
N THR A 159 -11.30 -7.13 4.00
CA THR A 159 -11.14 -5.86 4.71
C THR A 159 -10.13 -4.99 3.98
N LEU A 160 -10.54 -3.79 3.58
CA LEU A 160 -9.73 -2.88 2.78
C LEU A 160 -9.61 -1.53 3.47
N LYS A 161 -8.38 -1.05 3.59
CA LYS A 161 -8.05 0.33 3.92
C LYS A 161 -7.46 0.99 2.67
N LEU A 162 -8.11 2.02 2.17
CA LEU A 162 -7.75 2.71 0.93
C LEU A 162 -7.89 4.21 1.08
N ASN A 163 -7.24 4.98 0.21
CA ASN A 163 -7.62 6.38 0.04
C ASN A 163 -8.82 6.49 -0.90
N ASN A 164 -8.84 5.69 -1.98
CA ASN A 164 -9.88 5.75 -3.00
C ASN A 164 -10.28 4.35 -3.50
N LEU A 165 -11.58 4.17 -3.76
CA LEU A 165 -12.20 2.97 -4.33
C LEU A 165 -13.13 3.37 -5.49
N VAL A 166 -12.61 3.28 -6.72
CA VAL A 166 -13.27 3.80 -7.93
C VAL A 166 -13.19 2.87 -9.14
N ASP A 167 -12.30 1.88 -9.15
CA ASP A 167 -12.20 0.95 -10.27
C ASP A 167 -13.49 0.14 -10.43
N LYS A 168 -14.18 0.30 -11.57
CA LYS A 168 -15.46 -0.34 -11.84
C LYS A 168 -15.40 -1.85 -11.64
N GLY A 169 -14.40 -2.52 -12.23
CA GLY A 169 -14.32 -3.97 -12.18
C GLY A 169 -14.04 -4.51 -10.78
N LEU A 170 -13.25 -3.79 -9.97
CA LEU A 170 -13.05 -4.16 -8.56
C LEU A 170 -14.28 -3.89 -7.69
N VAL A 171 -15.01 -2.79 -7.93
CA VAL A 171 -16.28 -2.51 -7.25
C VAL A 171 -17.33 -3.57 -7.57
N ASP A 172 -17.49 -3.93 -8.85
CA ASP A 172 -18.42 -4.98 -9.30
C ASP A 172 -18.06 -6.34 -8.65
N ARG A 173 -16.77 -6.64 -8.50
CA ARG A 173 -16.28 -7.83 -7.77
C ARG A 173 -16.60 -7.80 -6.28
N LEU A 174 -16.52 -6.64 -5.62
CA LEU A 174 -16.93 -6.50 -4.21
C LEU A 174 -18.44 -6.66 -4.03
N TYR A 175 -19.26 -6.19 -4.98
CA TYR A 175 -20.69 -6.48 -4.98
C TYR A 175 -20.95 -7.99 -5.15
N ALA A 176 -20.25 -8.65 -6.07
CA ALA A 176 -20.35 -10.10 -6.22
C ALA A 176 -19.94 -10.87 -4.94
N ALA A 177 -18.92 -10.38 -4.23
CA ALA A 177 -18.52 -10.91 -2.93
C ALA A 177 -19.63 -10.77 -1.89
N SER A 178 -20.19 -9.57 -1.75
CA SER A 178 -21.31 -9.32 -0.84
C SER A 178 -22.52 -10.20 -1.15
N GLY A 179 -22.93 -10.27 -2.43
CA GLY A 179 -24.05 -11.11 -2.87
C GLY A 179 -23.83 -12.61 -2.66
N SER A 180 -22.58 -13.05 -2.50
CA SER A 180 -22.22 -14.44 -2.18
C SER A 180 -22.07 -14.71 -0.68
N GLY A 181 -22.37 -13.72 0.18
CA GLY A 181 -22.31 -13.84 1.64
C GLY A 181 -20.96 -13.44 2.26
N VAL A 182 -19.99 -12.96 1.47
CA VAL A 182 -18.69 -12.49 1.99
C VAL A 182 -18.89 -11.19 2.76
N GLN A 183 -18.37 -11.12 3.99
CA GLN A 183 -18.36 -9.89 4.78
C GLN A 183 -17.27 -8.94 4.26
N VAL A 184 -17.64 -7.73 3.89
CA VAL A 184 -16.72 -6.72 3.34
C VAL A 184 -16.67 -5.48 4.25
N ASN A 185 -15.49 -5.18 4.80
CA ASN A 185 -15.25 -3.98 5.61
C ASN A 185 -14.34 -3.01 4.86
N LEU A 186 -14.82 -1.78 4.66
CA LEU A 186 -14.11 -0.76 3.90
C LEU A 186 -13.81 0.45 4.79
N LEU A 187 -12.55 0.87 4.80
CA LEU A 187 -12.10 2.15 5.34
C LEU A 187 -11.54 2.98 4.18
N VAL A 188 -12.37 3.87 3.62
CA VAL A 188 -12.02 4.70 2.46
C VAL A 188 -12.12 6.15 2.85
N ARG A 189 -10.97 6.83 2.98
CA ARG A 189 -10.97 8.22 3.46
C ARG A 189 -11.31 9.28 2.40
N GLY A 190 -11.11 8.95 1.11
CA GLY A 190 -11.33 9.82 -0.04
C GLY A 190 -12.52 9.40 -0.88
N MET A 191 -12.33 9.24 -2.19
CA MET A 191 -13.42 8.92 -3.12
C MET A 191 -13.83 7.45 -3.00
N CYS A 192 -15.13 7.20 -2.82
CA CYS A 192 -15.72 5.86 -2.85
C CYS A 192 -16.90 5.87 -3.82
N SER A 193 -16.76 5.18 -4.96
CA SER A 193 -17.85 4.99 -5.92
C SER A 193 -18.77 3.83 -5.56
N LEU A 194 -18.30 2.92 -4.69
CA LEU A 194 -19.09 1.82 -4.16
C LEU A 194 -20.14 2.37 -3.20
N ILE A 195 -21.37 1.90 -3.34
CA ILE A 195 -22.50 2.23 -2.49
C ILE A 195 -22.77 1.04 -1.56
N PRO A 196 -22.49 1.15 -0.24
CA PRO A 196 -22.77 0.09 0.72
C PRO A 196 -24.27 0.02 1.06
N GLN A 197 -24.72 -1.11 1.60
CA GLN A 197 -26.09 -1.30 2.12
C GLN A 197 -27.20 -1.09 1.07
N LEU A 198 -26.94 -1.44 -0.19
CA LEU A 198 -27.97 -1.61 -1.22
C LEU A 198 -28.57 -3.02 -1.11
N GLU A 199 -29.88 -3.07 -0.97
CA GLU A 199 -30.65 -4.31 -0.87
C GLU A 199 -30.35 -5.27 -2.03
N GLY A 200 -29.91 -6.49 -1.71
CA GLY A 200 -29.58 -7.55 -2.65
C GLY A 200 -28.26 -7.36 -3.40
N ILE A 201 -27.50 -6.29 -3.14
CA ILE A 201 -26.26 -5.95 -3.86
C ILE A 201 -25.08 -5.81 -2.90
N SER A 202 -25.23 -5.03 -1.84
CA SER A 202 -24.14 -4.67 -0.92
C SER A 202 -24.53 -4.74 0.56
N ASP A 203 -25.48 -5.63 0.89
CA ASP A 203 -25.96 -5.87 2.27
C ASP A 203 -24.83 -6.22 3.24
N ASN A 204 -23.84 -6.98 2.78
CA ASN A 204 -22.68 -7.43 3.58
C ASN A 204 -21.49 -6.47 3.50
N ILE A 205 -21.67 -5.27 2.93
CA ILE A 205 -20.61 -4.26 2.83
C ILE A 205 -20.82 -3.16 3.85
N ARG A 206 -19.90 -3.06 4.82
CA ARG A 206 -19.81 -1.93 5.74
C ARG A 206 -18.68 -1.01 5.31
N ALA A 207 -18.98 0.27 5.07
CA ALA A 207 -17.98 1.25 4.67
C ALA A 207 -17.97 2.48 5.58
N ILE A 208 -16.78 2.87 6.03
CA ILE A 208 -16.54 4.06 6.83
C ILE A 208 -15.39 4.90 6.26
N SER A 209 -15.33 6.15 6.68
CA SER A 209 -14.25 7.09 6.40
C SER A 209 -13.76 7.71 7.70
N ILE A 210 -12.45 7.81 7.88
CA ILE A 210 -11.82 8.52 8.99
C ILE A 210 -11.05 9.70 8.43
N VAL A 211 -11.41 10.90 8.88
CA VAL A 211 -10.69 12.15 8.59
C VAL A 211 -10.37 12.81 9.93
N ASP A 212 -9.09 12.87 10.24
CA ASP A 212 -8.59 13.38 11.52
C ASP A 212 -7.28 14.17 11.31
N ARG A 213 -6.51 14.41 12.38
CA ARG A 213 -5.28 15.20 12.38
C ARG A 213 -4.25 14.71 11.37
N TYR A 214 -3.95 13.41 11.37
CA TYR A 214 -3.09 12.80 10.36
C TYR A 214 -3.89 12.42 9.13
N LEU A 215 -3.24 12.54 7.99
CA LEU A 215 -3.80 12.19 6.72
C LEU A 215 -3.66 10.68 6.51
N GLU A 216 -4.76 9.94 6.65
CA GLU A 216 -4.81 8.50 6.42
C GLU A 216 -4.34 8.18 4.99
N HIS A 217 -3.12 7.69 4.80
CA HIS A 217 -2.49 7.56 3.48
C HIS A 217 -2.11 6.12 3.11
N ASP A 218 -1.76 5.32 4.10
CA ASP A 218 -1.46 3.90 3.96
C ASP A 218 -2.64 3.10 3.42
N ARG A 219 -2.32 2.00 2.74
CA ARG A 219 -3.30 1.13 2.10
C ARG A 219 -3.02 -0.31 2.49
N VAL A 220 -4.05 -1.00 2.94
CA VAL A 220 -3.96 -2.36 3.46
C VAL A 220 -5.07 -3.21 2.85
N TYR A 221 -4.73 -4.40 2.35
CA TYR A 221 -5.72 -5.38 1.88
C TYR A 221 -5.65 -6.62 2.76
N ILE A 222 -6.79 -7.06 3.28
CA ILE A 222 -6.90 -8.22 4.14
C ILE A 222 -7.95 -9.16 3.58
N PHE A 223 -7.57 -10.42 3.39
CA PHE A 223 -8.45 -11.51 2.94
C PHE A 223 -8.43 -12.62 3.99
N VAL A 224 -9.60 -13.16 4.37
CA VAL A 224 -9.71 -14.19 5.43
C VAL A 224 -9.09 -15.52 5.01
N ASN A 225 -9.20 -15.86 3.72
CA ASN A 225 -8.52 -16.98 3.06
C ASN A 225 -8.72 -18.30 3.82
N GLY A 226 -9.97 -18.63 4.16
CA GLY A 226 -10.34 -19.87 4.84
C GLY A 226 -9.85 -19.98 6.29
N GLY A 227 -9.29 -18.90 6.86
CA GLY A 227 -8.78 -18.85 8.23
C GLY A 227 -7.31 -18.43 8.32
N ASP A 228 -6.51 -18.63 7.27
CA ASP A 228 -5.13 -18.13 7.19
C ASP A 228 -5.11 -16.75 6.53
N LYS A 229 -5.38 -15.72 7.32
CA LYS A 229 -5.50 -14.33 6.86
C LYS A 229 -4.28 -13.90 6.04
N GLN A 230 -4.53 -13.37 4.85
CA GLN A 230 -3.53 -12.72 4.01
C GLN A 230 -3.60 -11.21 4.21
N VAL A 231 -2.50 -10.60 4.63
CA VAL A 231 -2.40 -9.15 4.88
C VAL A 231 -1.38 -8.55 3.94
N TRP A 232 -1.78 -7.50 3.23
CA TRP A 232 -0.98 -6.83 2.22
C TRP A 232 -0.86 -5.35 2.52
N LEU A 233 0.34 -4.78 2.38
CA LEU A 233 0.58 -3.34 2.39
C LEU A 233 0.79 -2.86 0.96
N SER A 234 0.15 -1.75 0.57
CA SER A 234 0.13 -1.32 -0.84
C SER A 234 0.39 0.17 -1.05
N SER A 235 1.07 0.49 -2.17
CA SER A 235 1.12 1.85 -2.71
C SER A 235 -0.09 2.21 -3.58
N ALA A 236 -0.89 1.23 -4.01
CA ALA A 236 -2.03 1.41 -4.91
C ALA A 236 -3.36 1.61 -4.18
N ASP A 237 -4.12 2.62 -4.59
CA ASP A 237 -5.56 2.65 -4.37
C ASP A 237 -6.27 1.74 -5.38
N TRP A 238 -7.54 1.43 -5.15
CA TRP A 238 -8.35 0.67 -6.10
C TRP A 238 -8.97 1.63 -7.13
N MET A 239 -8.13 2.19 -7.98
CA MET A 239 -8.51 3.01 -9.13
C MET A 239 -7.82 2.48 -10.38
N THR A 240 -8.48 2.53 -11.53
CA THR A 240 -7.97 1.99 -12.80
C THR A 240 -6.55 2.46 -13.13
N ARG A 241 -6.25 3.75 -12.87
CA ARG A 241 -4.89 4.28 -13.05
C ARG A 241 -3.83 3.59 -12.20
N ASN A 242 -4.13 3.19 -10.97
CA ASN A 242 -3.19 2.50 -10.09
C ASN A 242 -3.07 1.02 -10.45
N ILE A 243 -4.13 0.41 -11.00
CA ILE A 243 -4.12 -1.01 -11.35
C ILE A 243 -3.49 -1.26 -12.72
N ASP A 244 -3.80 -0.44 -13.73
CA ASP A 244 -3.48 -0.75 -15.13
C ASP A 244 -2.49 0.23 -15.80
N TYR A 245 -2.20 1.39 -15.19
CA TYR A 245 -1.45 2.47 -15.86
C TYR A 245 -0.26 3.03 -15.05
N ARG A 246 0.04 2.47 -13.88
CA ARG A 246 1.14 2.92 -13.01
C ARG A 246 1.92 1.72 -12.50
N ILE A 247 3.20 1.94 -12.19
CA ILE A 247 3.99 1.01 -11.41
C ILE A 247 3.68 1.23 -9.94
N GLU A 248 2.93 0.30 -9.37
CA GLU A 248 2.59 0.22 -7.96
C GLU A 248 3.08 -1.11 -7.41
N VAL A 249 3.31 -1.17 -6.09
CA VAL A 249 3.69 -2.42 -5.43
C VAL A 249 2.84 -2.61 -4.19
N ALA A 250 2.29 -3.82 -4.03
CA ALA A 250 1.81 -4.34 -2.76
C ALA A 250 2.64 -5.55 -2.33
N THR A 251 2.91 -5.63 -1.03
CA THR A 251 3.70 -6.71 -0.42
C THR A 251 2.85 -7.48 0.58
N PRO A 252 2.90 -8.83 0.56
CA PRO A 252 2.29 -9.62 1.61
C PRO A 252 3.17 -9.53 2.87
N ILE A 253 2.54 -9.55 4.04
CA ILE A 253 3.24 -9.66 5.32
C ILE A 253 3.42 -11.12 5.67
N LEU A 254 4.64 -11.62 5.45
CA LEU A 254 5.01 -13.03 5.67
C LEU A 254 5.29 -13.35 7.13
N ASP A 255 5.80 -12.37 7.90
CA ASP A 255 6.06 -12.55 9.34
C ASP A 255 4.73 -12.46 10.12
N PRO A 256 4.31 -13.51 10.83
CA PRO A 256 3.04 -13.52 11.57
C PRO A 256 2.97 -12.44 12.66
N ARG A 257 4.10 -11.99 13.22
CA ARG A 257 4.13 -10.93 14.25
C ARG A 257 3.74 -9.59 13.64
N LEU A 258 4.38 -9.23 12.52
CA LEU A 258 4.05 -8.02 11.78
C LEU A 258 2.63 -8.09 11.21
N LYS A 259 2.20 -9.27 10.78
CA LYS A 259 0.83 -9.52 10.31
C LYS A 259 -0.17 -9.17 11.41
N GLN A 260 0.06 -9.67 12.62
CA GLN A 260 -0.80 -9.38 13.78
C GLN A 260 -0.78 -7.89 14.13
N GLN A 261 0.38 -7.24 14.13
CA GLN A 261 0.48 -5.80 14.41
C GLN A 261 -0.38 -4.95 13.46
N VAL A 262 -0.39 -5.30 12.16
CA VAL A 262 -1.25 -4.61 11.18
C VAL A 262 -2.73 -4.90 11.45
N LEU A 263 -3.09 -6.14 11.80
CA LEU A 263 -4.47 -6.50 12.16
C LEU A 263 -4.96 -5.71 13.38
N ASP A 264 -4.15 -5.59 14.42
CA ASP A 264 -4.50 -4.84 15.64
C ASP A 264 -4.75 -3.35 15.33
N ILE A 265 -3.92 -2.74 14.48
CA ILE A 265 -4.10 -1.36 14.03
C ILE A 265 -5.40 -1.21 13.23
N ILE A 266 -5.71 -2.17 12.35
CA ILE A 266 -6.94 -2.16 11.57
C ILE A 266 -8.17 -2.32 12.48
N ASP A 267 -8.10 -3.18 13.50
CA ASP A 267 -9.16 -3.33 14.49
C ASP A 267 -9.39 -2.03 15.28
N ILE A 268 -8.31 -1.34 15.69
CA ILE A 268 -8.41 -0.01 16.31
C ILE A 268 -9.12 0.98 15.37
N LEU A 269 -8.75 1.02 14.08
CA LEU A 269 -9.36 1.91 13.10
C LEU A 269 -10.87 1.64 12.94
N PHE A 270 -11.29 0.38 12.79
CA PHE A 270 -12.72 0.04 12.66
C PHE A 270 -13.50 0.17 13.97
N SER A 271 -12.80 0.26 15.11
CA SER A 271 -13.38 0.53 16.43
C SER A 271 -13.62 2.02 16.70
N ASP A 272 -13.15 2.93 15.83
CA ASP A 272 -13.31 4.37 16.03
C ASP A 272 -14.78 4.78 16.16
N THR A 273 -15.04 5.63 17.14
CA THR A 273 -16.38 6.18 17.45
C THR A 273 -16.37 7.70 17.60
N VAL A 274 -15.31 8.37 17.15
CA VAL A 274 -15.10 9.82 17.35
C VAL A 274 -14.93 10.54 16.02
N LYS A 275 -14.18 9.95 15.09
CA LYS A 275 -13.81 10.53 13.79
C LYS A 275 -14.36 9.73 12.62
N ALA A 276 -14.72 8.46 12.83
CA ALA A 276 -15.33 7.63 11.82
C ALA A 276 -16.71 8.17 11.41
N ARG A 277 -16.92 8.20 10.10
CA ARG A 277 -18.18 8.55 9.43
C ARG A 277 -18.60 7.40 8.53
N PHE A 278 -19.90 7.20 8.40
CA PHE A 278 -20.43 6.27 7.41
C PHE A 278 -20.25 6.81 5.99
N ILE A 279 -19.99 5.90 5.07
CA ILE A 279 -20.19 6.12 3.63
C ILE A 279 -21.59 5.56 3.34
N ASP A 280 -22.43 6.37 2.70
CA ASP A 280 -23.80 5.99 2.31
C ASP A 280 -24.16 6.62 0.95
N LYS A 281 -25.27 6.16 0.36
CA LYS A 281 -25.72 6.62 -0.96
C LYS A 281 -26.09 8.10 -0.98
N GLU A 282 -26.48 8.66 0.17
CA GLU A 282 -26.82 10.07 0.36
C GLU A 282 -25.59 10.98 0.53
N LEU A 283 -24.39 10.41 0.65
CA LEU A 283 -23.15 11.14 0.98
C LEU A 283 -23.27 11.98 2.26
N SER A 284 -24.01 11.45 3.25
CA SER A 284 -24.45 12.20 4.43
C SER A 284 -23.34 12.57 5.41
N ASN A 285 -22.20 11.86 5.35
CA ASN A 285 -21.08 12.01 6.28
C ASN A 285 -21.47 11.88 7.76
N ARG A 286 -22.54 11.15 8.07
CA ARG A 286 -22.97 10.89 9.46
C ARG A 286 -21.87 10.19 10.24
N TYR A 287 -21.61 10.68 11.44
CA TYR A 287 -20.67 10.03 12.36
C TYR A 287 -21.19 8.65 12.77
N VAL A 288 -20.25 7.70 12.91
CA VAL A 288 -20.56 6.36 13.42
C VAL A 288 -21.00 6.49 14.89
N PRO A 289 -22.22 6.05 15.25
CA PRO A 289 -22.67 6.09 16.63
C PRO A 289 -21.80 5.18 17.51
N ARG A 290 -21.40 5.68 18.67
CA ARG A 290 -20.66 4.90 19.67
C ARG A 290 -21.49 3.73 20.22
N GLY A 291 -22.76 3.99 20.52
CA GLY A 291 -23.58 3.08 21.33
C GLY A 291 -22.96 2.86 22.71
N ASN A 292 -23.01 1.63 23.21
CA ASN A 292 -22.39 1.23 24.49
C ASN A 292 -20.90 0.88 24.37
N ARG A 293 -20.30 1.00 23.18
CA ARG A 293 -18.87 0.72 22.95
C ARG A 293 -17.98 1.79 23.60
N ARG A 294 -16.70 1.48 23.79
CA ARG A 294 -15.71 2.45 24.29
C ARG A 294 -15.63 3.66 23.36
N LYS A 295 -15.35 4.84 23.93
CA LYS A 295 -15.02 6.03 23.15
C LYS A 295 -13.59 5.86 22.62
N VAL A 296 -13.44 5.61 21.33
CA VAL A 296 -12.13 5.41 20.69
C VAL A 296 -11.93 6.45 19.61
N GLN A 297 -10.78 7.13 19.64
CA GLN A 297 -10.26 7.93 18.54
C GLN A 297 -9.02 7.22 18.01
N ALA A 298 -9.10 6.69 16.79
CA ALA A 298 -8.14 5.70 16.30
C ALA A 298 -6.70 6.22 16.28
N GLN A 299 -6.45 7.44 15.79
CA GLN A 299 -5.08 7.96 15.69
C GLN A 299 -4.38 8.08 17.05
N LEU A 300 -5.12 8.41 18.12
CA LEU A 300 -4.58 8.45 19.48
C LEU A 300 -4.35 7.04 20.02
N ALA A 301 -5.32 6.14 19.82
CA ALA A 301 -5.20 4.75 20.28
C ALA A 301 -4.07 3.99 19.54
N ILE A 302 -3.85 4.26 18.26
CA ILE A 302 -2.73 3.72 17.49
C ILE A 302 -1.41 4.26 18.04
N TYR A 303 -1.33 5.56 18.38
CA TYR A 303 -0.15 6.12 19.02
C TYR A 303 0.17 5.40 20.33
N ASP A 304 -0.83 5.19 21.20
CA ASP A 304 -0.66 4.47 22.46
C ASP A 304 -0.25 3.00 22.23
N TYR A 305 -0.85 2.34 21.23
CA TYR A 305 -0.51 0.98 20.83
C TYR A 305 0.97 0.87 20.39
N ILE A 306 1.42 1.70 19.45
CA ILE A 306 2.82 1.69 19.01
C ILE A 306 3.76 2.04 20.17
N LYS A 307 3.41 3.04 20.99
CA LYS A 307 4.19 3.40 22.17
C LYS A 307 4.33 2.25 23.18
N SER A 308 3.35 1.36 23.27
CA SER A 308 3.41 0.18 24.14
C SER A 308 4.36 -0.91 23.63
N LEU A 309 4.58 -0.97 22.30
CA LEU A 309 5.51 -1.92 21.69
C LEU A 309 6.98 -1.47 21.84
N GLU A 310 7.22 -0.18 22.01
CA GLU A 310 8.55 0.43 22.11
C GLU A 310 8.98 0.68 23.57
N GLN A 311 8.38 -0.03 24.54
CA GLN A 311 8.85 0.01 25.92
C GLN A 311 10.17 -0.77 26.04
N PRO A 312 11.07 -0.39 26.96
CA PRO A 312 12.29 -1.17 27.20
C PRO A 312 11.96 -2.63 27.52
N ASP A 313 12.68 -3.55 26.88
CA ASP A 313 12.62 -5.00 27.14
C ASP A 313 13.00 -5.36 28.59
#